data_AF-W7S7H2-F1
#
_entry.id   AF-W7S7H2-F1
#
_cell.length_a   1.000
_cell.length_b   1.000
_cell.length_c   1.000
_cell.angle_alpha   90.00
_cell.angle_beta   90.00
_cell.angle_gamma   90.00
#
_symmetry.space_group_name_H-M   'P 1'
#
loop_
_entity.id
_entity.type
_entity.pdbx_description
1 polymer ?
#
loop_
_entity_poly.entity_id
_entity_poly.type
_entity_poly.pdbx_seq_one_letter_code
_entity_poly.pdbx_strand_id
1 'polypeptide(L)'
;MATPPESTKNSLSYRLAVHARTRWPRVASLDVRYRGQFAYADAHLADGTIQPLIRLRYGGSARHWGFGLYLASSGKYEDQVLPSGLPFGSPEEALDCACGLYLGDPV
;
A
#
# COMPACT_ATOMS: atom_id res chain seq x y z
N MET A 1 4.70 -18.33 9.89
CA MET A 1 4.92 -17.39 8.76
C MET A 1 5.82 -16.26 9.23
N ALA A 2 6.73 -15.77 8.39
CA ALA A 2 7.71 -14.75 8.77
C ALA A 2 7.02 -13.38 8.95
N THR A 3 7.34 -12.70 10.05
CA THR A 3 6.94 -11.32 10.29
C THR A 3 8.10 -10.41 9.84
N PRO A 4 7.84 -9.30 9.13
CA PRO A 4 8.90 -8.39 8.73
C PRO A 4 9.62 -7.84 9.98
N PRO A 5 10.96 -7.82 10.01
CA PRO A 5 11.71 -7.18 11.09
C PRO A 5 11.45 -5.67 11.11
N GLU A 6 11.69 -5.01 12.25
CA GLU A 6 11.42 -3.58 12.43
C GLU A 6 12.12 -2.68 11.41
N SER A 7 13.35 -3.03 11.02
CA SER A 7 14.08 -2.35 9.95
C SER A 7 13.33 -2.39 8.61
N THR A 8 12.75 -3.54 8.26
CA THR A 8 11.92 -3.71 7.05
C THR A 8 10.61 -2.93 7.16
N LYS A 9 9.99 -2.89 8.35
CA LYS A 9 8.79 -2.08 8.60
C LYS A 9 9.09 -0.60 8.38
N ASN A 10 10.09 -0.06 9.08
CA ASN A 10 10.47 1.36 8.97
C ASN A 10 10.85 1.74 7.54
N SER A 11 11.62 0.91 6.85
CA SER A 11 11.98 1.13 5.45
C SER A 11 10.75 1.14 4.53
N LEU A 12 9.80 0.21 4.72
CA LEU A 12 8.58 0.16 3.91
C LEU A 12 7.68 1.38 4.16
N SER A 13 7.42 1.74 5.42
CA SER A 13 6.63 2.92 5.77
C SER A 13 7.24 4.20 5.17
N TYR A 14 8.56 4.37 5.28
CA TYR A 14 9.25 5.51 4.72
C TYR A 14 9.12 5.58 3.20
N ARG A 15 9.37 4.47 2.49
CA ARG A 15 9.27 4.42 1.03
C ARG A 15 7.87 4.75 0.53
N LEU A 16 6.83 4.16 1.15
CA LEU A 16 5.44 4.43 0.78
C LEU A 16 5.07 5.90 1.03
N ALA A 17 5.48 6.47 2.17
CA ALA A 17 5.19 7.87 2.49
C ALA A 17 5.88 8.85 1.53
N VAL A 18 7.14 8.61 1.17
CA VAL A 18 7.88 9.42 0.19
C VAL A 18 7.24 9.32 -1.20
N HIS A 19 6.92 8.11 -1.65
CA HIS A 19 6.29 7.88 -2.95
C HIS A 19 4.91 8.54 -3.04
N ALA A 20 4.07 8.36 -2.01
CA ALA A 20 2.76 8.99 -1.90
C ALA A 20 2.85 10.52 -2.04
N ARG A 21 3.75 11.16 -1.29
CA ARG A 21 3.94 12.62 -1.33
C ARG A 21 4.47 13.13 -2.67
N THR A 22 5.25 12.31 -3.38
CA THR A 22 5.88 12.70 -4.64
C THR A 22 4.89 12.62 -5.79
N ARG A 23 4.07 11.57 -5.84
CA ARG A 23 3.17 11.30 -6.96
C ARG A 23 1.71 11.70 -6.71
N TRP A 24 1.25 11.68 -5.46
CA TRP A 24 -0.18 11.80 -5.12
C TRP A 24 -0.46 13.05 -4.28
N PRO A 25 -0.61 14.24 -4.89
CA PRO A 25 -0.80 15.50 -4.15
C PRO A 25 -2.09 15.55 -3.31
N ARG A 26 -3.07 14.70 -3.62
CA ARG A 26 -4.31 14.55 -2.83
C ARG A 26 -4.09 13.83 -1.49
N VAL A 27 -2.97 13.11 -1.34
CA VAL A 27 -2.61 12.38 -0.12
C VAL A 27 -1.82 13.30 0.81
N ALA A 28 -2.45 13.74 1.90
CA ALA A 28 -1.80 14.57 2.91
C ALA A 28 -0.77 13.77 3.73
N SER A 29 -1.13 12.54 4.10
CA SER A 29 -0.24 11.60 4.77
C SER A 29 -0.67 10.17 4.52
N LEU A 30 0.24 9.23 4.72
CA LEU A 30 -0.02 7.80 4.58
C LEU A 30 0.30 7.12 5.91
N ASP A 31 -0.68 6.40 6.46
CA ASP A 31 -0.54 5.62 7.69
C ASP A 31 -0.28 4.16 7.32
N VAL A 32 0.73 3.54 7.94
CA VAL A 32 1.08 2.13 7.69
C VAL A 32 1.01 1.33 8.98
N ARG A 33 0.08 0.39 9.04
CA ARG A 33 -0.17 -0.46 10.21
C ARG A 33 0.32 -1.87 9.95
N TYR A 34 1.03 -2.47 10.89
CA TYR A 34 1.54 -3.83 10.76
C TYR A 34 0.77 -4.80 11.67
N ARG A 35 0.34 -5.93 11.11
CA ARG A 35 -0.30 -7.02 11.86
C ARG A 35 0.21 -8.37 11.36
N GLY A 36 1.07 -9.01 12.16
CA GLY A 36 1.74 -10.24 11.77
C GLY A 36 2.56 -10.03 10.49
N GLN A 37 2.34 -10.88 9.48
CA GLN A 37 3.01 -10.77 8.18
C GLN A 37 2.44 -9.68 7.26
N PHE A 38 1.40 -8.97 7.66
CA PHE A 38 0.71 -8.01 6.81
C PHE A 38 1.04 -6.56 7.21
N ALA A 39 1.15 -5.71 6.20
CA ALA A 39 1.15 -4.25 6.35
C ALA A 39 -0.11 -3.71 5.66
N TYR A 40 -0.77 -2.74 6.29
CA TYR A 40 -1.98 -2.08 5.79
C TYR A 40 -1.63 -0.62 5.59
N ALA A 41 -1.91 -0.07 4.42
CA ALA A 41 -1.68 1.33 4.12
C ALA A 41 -3.00 2.05 3.88
N ASP A 42 -3.20 3.12 4.62
CA ASP A 42 -4.37 4.00 4.56
C ASP A 42 -3.91 5.41 4.16
N ALA A 43 -4.57 6.03 3.20
CA ALA A 43 -4.32 7.41 2.81
C ALA A 43 -5.21 8.37 3.61
N HIS A 44 -4.59 9.39 4.18
CA HIS A 44 -5.29 10.54 4.74
C HIS A 44 -5.36 11.62 3.66
N LEU A 45 -6.57 12.00 3.29
CA LEU A 45 -6.82 13.06 2.31
C LEU A 45 -6.86 14.42 3.01
N ALA A 46 -6.66 15.49 2.23
CA ALA A 46 -6.68 16.87 2.74
C ALA A 46 -8.01 17.26 3.41
N ASP A 47 -9.11 16.62 3.00
CA ASP A 47 -10.46 16.82 3.57
C ASP A 47 -10.68 16.07 4.91
N GLY A 48 -9.66 15.38 5.43
CA GLY A 48 -9.75 14.58 6.66
C GLY A 48 -10.32 13.17 6.46
N THR A 49 -10.72 12.82 5.23
CA THR A 49 -11.16 11.47 4.88
C THR A 49 -9.98 10.48 4.95
N ILE A 50 -10.21 9.34 5.59
CA ILE A 50 -9.28 8.21 5.62
C ILE A 50 -9.75 7.19 4.58
N GLN A 51 -8.94 6.96 3.55
CA GLN A 51 -9.20 6.01 2.48
C GLN A 51 -8.26 4.80 2.64
N PRO A 52 -8.78 3.62 2.98
CA PRO A 52 -7.99 2.39 2.95
C PRO A 52 -7.58 2.09 1.51
N LEU A 53 -6.29 1.82 1.30
CA LEU A 53 -5.73 1.60 -0.04
C LEU A 53 -5.37 0.14 -0.26
N ILE A 54 -4.37 -0.36 0.49
CA ILE A 54 -3.71 -1.64 0.19
C ILE A 54 -3.34 -2.41 1.44
N ARG A 55 -3.29 -3.74 1.28
CA ARG A 55 -2.71 -4.69 2.20
C ARG A 55 -1.52 -5.37 1.51
N LEU A 56 -0.34 -5.21 2.07
CA LEU A 56 0.88 -5.86 1.62
C LEU A 56 1.18 -7.09 2.49
N ARG A 57 1.40 -8.25 1.86
CA ARG A 57 1.78 -9.50 2.54
C ARG A 57 3.27 -9.72 2.43
N TYR A 58 3.98 -9.81 3.55
CA TYR A 58 5.43 -10.05 3.56
C TYR A 58 5.75 -11.44 3.01
N GLY A 59 6.51 -11.50 1.91
CA GLY A 59 6.94 -12.74 1.26
C GLY A 59 8.27 -13.30 1.76
N GLY A 60 8.88 -12.72 2.80
CA GLY A 60 10.21 -13.10 3.30
C GLY A 60 11.36 -12.23 2.78
N SER A 61 11.08 -11.24 1.93
CA SER A 61 12.04 -10.26 1.45
C SER A 61 11.43 -8.86 1.42
N ALA A 62 12.23 -7.83 1.73
CA ALA A 62 11.81 -6.43 1.68
C ALA A 62 11.40 -5.95 0.28
N ARG A 63 11.75 -6.70 -0.78
CA ARG A 63 11.39 -6.41 -2.18
C ARG A 63 10.18 -7.19 -2.70
N HIS A 64 9.74 -8.22 -1.99
CA HIS A 64 8.66 -9.10 -2.44
C HIS A 64 7.49 -9.04 -1.47
N TRP A 65 6.50 -8.24 -1.83
CA TRP A 65 5.26 -8.11 -1.07
C TRP A 65 4.09 -8.57 -1.95
N GLY A 66 3.25 -9.44 -1.39
CA GLY A 66 1.98 -9.81 -2.01
C GLY A 66 1.00 -8.65 -1.93
N PHE A 67 0.23 -8.43 -2.99
CA PHE A 67 -0.64 -7.28 -3.13
C PHE A 67 -2.10 -7.63 -2.84
N GLY A 68 -2.72 -6.90 -1.93
CA GLY A 68 -4.16 -6.95 -1.72
C GLY A 68 -4.78 -5.56 -1.81
N LEU A 69 -5.71 -5.38 -2.73
CA LEU A 69 -6.42 -4.11 -2.89
C LEU A 69 -7.61 -4.07 -1.92
N TYR A 70 -7.80 -2.93 -1.24
CA TYR A 70 -9.06 -2.70 -0.55
C TYR A 70 -10.18 -2.59 -1.57
N LEU A 71 -11.37 -3.16 -1.31
CA LEU A 71 -12.56 -3.03 -2.16
C LEU A 71 -13.65 -2.34 -1.36
N ALA A 72 -13.91 -1.08 -1.68
CA ALA A 72 -14.93 -0.26 -1.01
C ALA A 72 -16.32 -0.92 -1.07
N SER A 73 -16.67 -1.59 -2.17
CA SER A 73 -17.95 -2.30 -2.34
C SER A 73 -18.16 -3.44 -1.34
N SER A 74 -17.07 -4.10 -0.92
CA SER A 74 -17.11 -5.28 -0.05
C SER A 74 -16.59 -5.01 1.36
N GLY A 75 -15.93 -3.86 1.59
CA GLY A 75 -15.23 -3.52 2.83
C GLY A 75 -14.07 -4.46 3.18
N LYS A 76 -13.48 -5.13 2.17
CA LYS A 76 -12.48 -6.20 2.36
C LYS A 76 -11.22 -5.97 1.53
N TYR A 77 -10.14 -6.63 1.91
CA TYR A 77 -8.90 -6.68 1.14
C TYR A 77 -8.83 -7.97 0.34
N GLU A 78 -8.83 -7.87 -0.99
CA GLU A 78 -8.72 -9.01 -1.89
C GLU A 78 -7.33 -9.06 -2.51
N ASP A 79 -6.74 -10.25 -2.60
CA ASP A 79 -5.44 -10.45 -3.24
C ASP A 79 -5.57 -10.19 -4.74
N GLN A 80 -4.65 -9.41 -5.30
CA GLN A 80 -4.71 -8.94 -6.68
C GLN A 80 -3.36 -9.16 -7.35
N VAL A 81 -3.40 -9.34 -8.67
CA VAL A 81 -2.20 -9.43 -9.51
C VAL A 81 -1.82 -8.01 -9.92
N LEU A 82 -0.53 -7.66 -9.80
CA LEU A 82 -0.04 -6.35 -10.22
C LEU A 82 -0.08 -6.21 -11.75
N PRO A 83 -0.05 -4.99 -12.32
CA PRO A 83 -0.01 -4.78 -13.77
C PRO A 83 1.20 -5.43 -14.46
N SER A 84 2.27 -5.69 -13.70
CA SER A 84 3.43 -6.47 -14.12
C SER A 84 3.13 -7.97 -14.37
N GLY A 85 1.92 -8.44 -14.04
CA GLY A 85 1.48 -9.83 -14.20
C GLY A 85 1.89 -10.76 -13.06
N LEU A 86 2.54 -10.24 -12.02
CA LEU A 86 2.98 -11.01 -10.86
C LEU A 86 2.06 -10.77 -9.65
N PRO A 87 1.82 -11.80 -8.80
CA PRO A 87 1.06 -11.65 -7.55
C PRO A 87 1.89 -10.96 -6.44
N PHE A 88 3.12 -10.58 -6.75
CA PHE A 88 4.04 -9.89 -5.85
C PHE A 88 4.81 -8.82 -6.62
N GLY A 89 5.22 -7.77 -5.92
CA GLY A 89 6.04 -6.72 -6.52
C GLY A 89 6.53 -5.71 -5.50
N SER A 90 6.90 -4.54 -6.02
CA SER A 90 7.35 -3.44 -5.18
C SER A 90 6.17 -2.82 -4.42
N PRO A 91 6.38 -2.36 -3.18
CA PRO A 91 5.33 -1.68 -2.43
C PRO A 91 4.88 -0.37 -3.10
N GLU A 92 5.77 0.33 -3.83
CA GLU A 92 5.41 1.54 -4.58
C GLU A 92 4.46 1.24 -5.76
N GLU A 93 4.70 0.18 -6.54
CA GLU A 93 3.82 -0.21 -7.65
C GLU A 93 2.42 -0.56 -7.15
N ALA A 94 2.34 -1.31 -6.05
CA ALA A 94 1.08 -1.60 -5.37
C ALA A 94 0.34 -0.34 -4.91
N LEU A 95 1.08 0.64 -4.38
CA LEU A 95 0.50 1.92 -3.95
C LEU A 95 -0.06 2.71 -5.14
N ASP A 96 0.69 2.78 -6.25
CA ASP A 96 0.25 3.50 -7.44
C ASP A 96 -1.02 2.90 -8.05
N CYS A 97 -1.15 1.57 -8.07
CA CYS A 97 -2.38 0.92 -8.53
C CYS A 97 -3.58 1.31 -7.67
N ALA A 98 -3.44 1.30 -6.35
CA ALA A 98 -4.55 1.62 -5.47
C ALA A 98 -4.90 3.10 -5.47
N CYS A 99 -3.90 3.98 -5.45
CA CYS A 99 -4.11 5.41 -5.55
C CYS A 99 -4.72 5.79 -6.91
N GLY A 100 -4.30 5.18 -8.01
CA GLY A 100 -4.90 5.42 -9.33
C GLY A 100 -6.38 5.04 -9.38
N LEU A 101 -6.75 3.93 -8.73
CA LEU A 101 -8.13 3.47 -8.65
C LEU A 101 -9.01 4.33 -7.73
N TYR A 102 -8.48 4.76 -6.57
CA TYR A 102 -9.26 5.47 -5.55
C TYR A 102 -9.22 6.99 -5.65
N LEU A 103 -8.09 7.54 -6.07
CA LEU A 103 -7.84 8.99 -6.08
C LEU A 103 -7.86 9.57 -7.49
N GLY A 104 -7.84 8.72 -8.52
CA GLY A 104 -7.70 9.09 -9.93
C GLY A 104 -6.25 9.46 -10.25
N ASP A 105 -5.72 8.95 -11.36
CA ASP A 105 -4.34 9.25 -11.77
C ASP A 105 -4.15 10.77 -11.96
N PRO A 106 -3.12 11.38 -11.36
CA PRO A 106 -2.85 12.80 -11.53
C PRO A 106 -2.44 13.08 -12.97
N VAL A 107 -3.10 14.07 -13.59
CA VAL A 107 -2.80 14.55 -14.94
C VAL A 107 -1.52 15.39 -15.00
#